data_AF-A0A7J2MV27-F1
#
_entry.id   AF-A0A7J2MV27-F1
#
_cell.length_a   1.000
_cell.length_b   1.000
_cell.length_c   1.000
_cell.angle_alpha   90.00
_cell.angle_beta   90.00
_cell.angle_gamma   90.00
#
_symmetry.space_group_name_H-M   'P 1'
#
loop_
_entity.id
_entity.type
_entity.pdbx_description
1 polymer ?
#
loop_
_entity_poly.entity_id
_entity_poly.type
_entity_poly.pdbx_seq_one_letter_code
_entity_poly.pdbx_strand_id
1 'polypeptide(L)'
;MDEMEKLKEMMIKANEELKDAEKMESFKELRIKITEGILNGEIEPYDAYLQFLHEINKIYPNATKYYGTEHFEGKLRTFILMNILKKIGQIK
;
A
#
# COMPACT_ATOMS: atom_id res chain seq x y z
N MET A 1 -12.53 13.83 27.96
CA MET A 1 -12.51 13.24 26.61
C MET A 1 -12.50 11.74 26.80
N ASP A 2 -13.62 11.12 26.48
CA ASP A 2 -13.86 9.68 26.63
C ASP A 2 -12.94 8.88 25.70
N GLU A 3 -12.55 7.66 26.06
CA GLU A 3 -11.71 6.80 25.21
C GLU A 3 -12.40 6.51 23.86
N MET A 4 -13.73 6.42 23.89
CA MET A 4 -14.58 6.26 22.72
C MET A 4 -14.50 7.47 21.77
N GLU A 5 -14.36 8.69 22.29
CA GLU A 5 -14.21 9.91 21.48
C GLU A 5 -12.86 9.93 20.77
N LYS A 6 -11.78 9.59 21.50
CA LYS A 6 -10.42 9.47 20.92
C LYS A 6 -10.37 8.45 19.79
N LEU A 7 -11.03 7.31 19.96
CA LEU A 7 -11.10 6.28 18.94
C LEU A 7 -11.80 6.79 17.67
N LYS A 8 -12.93 7.49 17.81
CA LYS A 8 -13.66 8.07 16.67
C LYS A 8 -12.82 9.10 15.94
N GLU A 9 -12.12 9.98 16.64
CA GLU A 9 -11.24 10.97 16.01
C GLU A 9 -10.10 10.31 15.22
N MET A 10 -9.51 9.25 15.75
CA MET A 10 -8.46 8.50 15.05
C MET A 10 -9.00 7.82 13.79
N MET A 11 -10.21 7.26 13.83
CA MET A 11 -10.87 6.67 12.66
C MET A 11 -11.16 7.70 11.57
N ILE A 12 -11.59 8.91 11.95
CA ILE A 12 -11.85 9.99 10.99
C ILE A 12 -10.55 10.37 10.29
N LYS A 13 -9.48 10.61 11.06
CA LYS A 13 -8.15 10.94 10.50
C LYS A 13 -7.63 9.85 9.56
N ALA A 14 -7.77 8.58 9.95
CA ALA A 14 -7.38 7.45 9.11
C ALA A 14 -8.17 7.42 7.78
N ASN A 15 -9.47 7.72 7.81
CA ASN A 15 -10.30 7.82 6.60
C ASN A 15 -9.94 9.03 5.74
N GLU A 16 -9.60 10.16 6.34
CA GLU A 16 -9.15 11.36 5.62
C GLU A 16 -7.81 11.11 4.92
N GLU A 17 -6.87 10.46 5.60
CA GLU A 17 -5.61 10.04 4.98
C GLU A 17 -5.83 9.17 3.75
N LEU A 18 -6.77 8.20 3.80
CA LEU A 18 -7.07 7.35 2.65
C LEU A 18 -7.69 8.11 1.45
N LYS A 19 -8.19 9.33 1.65
CA LYS A 19 -8.75 10.21 0.62
C LYS A 19 -7.76 11.26 0.14
N ASP A 20 -6.61 11.38 0.79
CA ASP A 20 -5.55 12.32 0.44
C ASP A 20 -4.97 11.93 -0.93
N ALA A 21 -5.13 12.82 -1.91
CA ALA A 21 -4.74 12.58 -3.29
C ALA A 21 -3.22 12.50 -3.45
N GLU A 22 -2.45 13.30 -2.71
CA GLU A 22 -0.99 13.30 -2.78
C GLU A 22 -0.44 11.98 -2.24
N LYS A 23 -0.94 11.53 -1.08
CA LYS A 23 -0.57 10.23 -0.51
C LYS A 23 -0.99 9.08 -1.41
N MET A 24 -2.17 9.17 -2.03
CA MET A 24 -2.65 8.16 -2.98
C MET A 24 -1.75 8.06 -4.20
N GLU A 25 -1.20 9.17 -4.68
CA GLU A 25 -0.23 9.16 -5.77
C GLU A 25 1.10 8.56 -5.32
N SER A 26 1.64 8.96 -4.16
CA SER A 26 2.85 8.33 -3.59
C SER A 26 2.70 6.81 -3.41
N PHE A 27 1.52 6.33 -3.01
CA PHE A 27 1.24 4.91 -2.92
C PHE A 27 1.28 4.20 -4.28
N LYS A 28 0.72 4.82 -5.34
CA LYS A 28 0.79 4.27 -6.70
C LYS A 28 2.23 4.19 -7.18
N GLU A 29 3.03 5.24 -6.98
CA GLU A 29 4.44 5.28 -7.36
C GLU A 29 5.25 4.19 -6.65
N LEU A 30 5.09 4.07 -5.33
CA LEU A 30 5.71 3.00 -4.54
C LEU A 30 5.34 1.61 -5.10
N ARG A 31 4.05 1.41 -5.42
CA ARG A 31 3.54 0.15 -5.96
C ARG A 31 4.14 -0.18 -7.32
N ILE A 32 4.28 0.82 -8.21
CA ILE A 32 4.91 0.65 -9.53
C ILE A 32 6.37 0.26 -9.35
N LYS A 33 7.13 1.04 -8.57
CA LYS A 33 8.56 0.81 -8.32
C LYS A 33 8.85 -0.60 -7.78
N ILE A 34 8.09 -1.04 -6.77
CA ILE A 34 8.24 -2.39 -6.20
C ILE A 34 7.90 -3.46 -7.23
N THR A 35 6.85 -3.27 -8.01
CA THR A 35 6.43 -4.24 -9.05
C THR A 35 7.50 -4.36 -10.14
N GLU A 36 8.03 -3.24 -10.63
CA GLU A 36 9.08 -3.23 -11.66
C GLU A 36 10.37 -3.87 -11.14
N GLY A 37 10.78 -3.54 -9.91
CA GLY A 37 11.95 -4.13 -9.27
C GLY A 37 11.86 -5.66 -9.18
N ILE A 38 10.69 -6.21 -8.80
CA ILE A 38 10.45 -7.65 -8.79
C ILE A 38 10.50 -8.23 -10.21
N LEU A 39 9.82 -7.59 -11.18
CA LEU A 39 9.70 -8.09 -12.56
C LEU A 39 11.02 -8.08 -13.34
N ASN A 40 11.94 -7.19 -12.98
CA ASN A 40 13.27 -7.08 -13.57
C ASN A 40 14.32 -7.93 -12.84
N GLY A 41 13.97 -8.55 -11.71
CA GLY A 41 14.92 -9.30 -10.88
C GLY A 41 15.90 -8.40 -10.11
N GLU A 42 15.55 -7.13 -9.90
CA GLU A 42 16.36 -6.15 -9.17
C GLU A 42 16.12 -6.26 -7.65
N ILE A 43 14.95 -6.74 -7.24
CA ILE A 43 14.55 -6.92 -5.85
C ILE A 43 13.90 -8.29 -5.68
N GLU A 44 14.34 -9.05 -4.68
CA GLU A 44 13.70 -10.29 -4.28
C GLU A 44 12.30 -10.02 -3.70
N PRO A 45 11.30 -10.88 -3.95
CA PRO A 45 9.92 -10.64 -3.50
C PRO A 45 9.77 -10.40 -1.99
N TYR A 46 10.60 -11.06 -1.17
CA TYR A 46 10.59 -10.87 0.28
C TYR A 46 11.17 -9.52 0.70
N ASP A 47 12.22 -9.05 0.04
CA ASP A 47 12.81 -7.73 0.32
C ASP A 47 11.88 -6.60 -0.14
N ALA A 48 11.22 -6.78 -1.29
CA ALA A 48 10.14 -5.90 -1.75
C ALA A 48 9.00 -5.79 -0.73
N TYR A 49 8.63 -6.90 -0.10
CA TYR A 49 7.61 -6.92 0.95
C TYR A 49 8.05 -6.10 2.18
N LEU A 50 9.28 -6.29 2.66
CA LEU A 50 9.81 -5.52 3.77
C LEU A 50 9.90 -4.02 3.44
N GLN A 51 10.34 -3.68 2.24
CA GLN A 51 10.40 -2.30 1.77
C GLN A 51 9.00 -1.68 1.70
N PHE A 52 8.01 -2.42 1.20
CA PHE A 52 6.62 -1.97 1.18
C PHE A 52 6.10 -1.62 2.58
N LEU A 53 6.30 -2.52 3.55
CA LEU A 53 5.90 -2.30 4.94
C LEU A 53 6.54 -1.05 5.53
N HIS A 54 7.82 -0.83 5.23
CA HIS A 54 8.56 0.30 5.74
C HIS A 54 8.05 1.63 5.15
N GLU A 55 7.81 1.68 3.84
CA GLU A 55 7.40 2.90 3.14
C GLU A 55 5.91 3.21 3.35
N ILE A 56 5.03 2.21 3.41
CA ILE A 56 3.59 2.44 3.54
C ILE A 56 3.21 3.11 4.88
N ASN A 57 3.93 2.77 5.95
CA ASN A 57 3.73 3.38 7.26
C ASN A 57 4.13 4.87 7.28
N LYS A 58 5.05 5.29 6.41
CA LYS A 58 5.41 6.72 6.26
C LYS A 58 4.32 7.49 5.51
N ILE A 59 3.70 6.86 4.51
CA ILE A 59 2.64 7.47 3.70
C ILE A 59 1.34 7.57 4.52
N TYR A 60 0.96 6.48 5.20
CA TYR A 60 -0.30 6.34 5.91
C TYR A 60 -0.12 5.93 7.39
N PRO A 61 0.50 6.74 8.24
CA PRO A 61 0.81 6.36 9.62
C PRO A 61 -0.45 6.12 10.47
N ASN A 62 -1.51 6.91 10.32
CA ASN A 62 -2.74 6.69 11.09
C ASN A 62 -3.57 5.58 10.48
N ALA A 63 -3.62 5.50 9.15
CA ALA A 63 -4.37 4.44 8.47
C ALA A 63 -3.77 3.05 8.70
N THR A 64 -2.44 2.90 8.67
CA THR A 64 -1.78 1.61 8.97
C THR A 64 -1.96 1.19 10.43
N LYS A 65 -1.94 2.14 11.37
CA LYS A 65 -2.23 1.86 12.79
C LYS A 65 -3.64 1.32 13.01
N TYR A 66 -4.62 1.79 12.24
CA TYR A 66 -6.03 1.43 12.44
C TYR A 66 -6.51 0.26 11.55
N TYR A 67 -6.11 0.23 10.28
CA TYR A 67 -6.53 -0.79 9.31
C TYR A 67 -5.50 -1.91 9.10
N GLY A 68 -4.30 -1.77 9.67
CA GLY A 68 -3.17 -2.66 9.42
C GLY A 68 -2.51 -2.42 8.06
N THR A 69 -1.29 -2.95 7.90
CA THR A 69 -0.59 -2.96 6.61
C THR A 69 -1.20 -3.95 5.63
N GLU A 70 -1.86 -5.00 6.12
CA GLU A 70 -2.56 -6.03 5.33
C GLU A 70 -3.60 -5.44 4.36
N HIS A 71 -4.29 -4.37 4.76
CA HIS A 71 -5.22 -3.65 3.88
C HIS A 71 -4.54 -3.14 2.60
N PHE A 72 -3.30 -2.66 2.73
CA PHE A 72 -2.51 -2.14 1.63
C PHE A 72 -1.78 -3.25 0.86
N GLU A 73 -1.33 -4.30 1.57
CA GLU A 73 -0.73 -5.49 0.95
C GLU A 73 -1.71 -6.19 0.00
N GLY A 74 -2.99 -6.31 0.37
CA GLY A 74 -4.01 -6.87 -0.52
C GLY A 74 -4.13 -6.11 -1.84
N LYS A 75 -4.00 -4.77 -1.80
CA LYS A 75 -3.98 -3.91 -2.99
C LYS A 75 -2.69 -4.09 -3.81
N LEU A 76 -1.53 -4.22 -3.16
CA LEU A 76 -0.26 -4.51 -3.82
C LEU A 76 -0.29 -5.88 -4.50
N ARG A 77 -0.72 -6.94 -3.80
CA ARG A 77 -0.78 -8.31 -4.29
C ARG A 77 -1.71 -8.44 -5.50
N THR A 78 -2.89 -7.83 -5.42
CA THR A 78 -3.85 -7.78 -6.54
C THR A 78 -3.21 -7.12 -7.76
N PHE A 79 -2.53 -5.99 -7.58
CA PHE A 79 -1.85 -5.28 -8.67
C PHE A 79 -0.72 -6.11 -9.30
N ILE A 80 0.15 -6.74 -8.48
CA ILE A 80 1.22 -7.60 -8.97
C ILE A 80 0.65 -8.77 -9.78
N LEU A 81 -0.35 -9.47 -9.23
CA LEU A 81 -1.02 -10.58 -9.93
C LEU A 81 -1.62 -10.12 -11.25
N MET A 82 -2.33 -8.99 -11.29
CA MET A 82 -2.89 -8.44 -12.53
C MET A 82 -1.81 -8.13 -13.57
N ASN A 83 -0.67 -7.56 -13.18
CA ASN A 83 0.40 -7.20 -14.11
C ASN A 83 1.23 -8.41 -14.57
N ILE A 84 1.50 -9.39 -13.70
CA ILE A 84 2.10 -10.66 -14.08
C ILE A 84 1.20 -11.40 -15.07
N LEU A 85 -0.12 -11.49 -14.79
CA LEU A 85 -1.09 -12.12 -15.68
C LEU A 85 -1.16 -11.41 -17.04
N LYS A 86 -1.09 -10.07 -17.08
CA LYS A 86 -0.98 -9.32 -18.34
C LYS A 86 0.30 -9.64 -19.12
N LYS A 87 1.44 -9.72 -18.43
CA LYS A 87 2.76 -10.00 -19.03
C LYS A 87 2.85 -11.42 -19.59
N ILE A 88 2.33 -12.41 -18.86
CA ILE A 88 2.30 -13.82 -19.28
C ILE A 88 1.21 -14.06 -20.33
N GLY A 89 0.07 -13.40 -20.20
CA GLY A 89 -1.12 -13.71 -20.99
C GLY A 89 -1.19 -13.08 -22.39
N GLN A 90 -0.34 -12.10 -22.75
CA GLN A 90 -0.52 -11.28 -23.97
C GLN A 90 -2.00 -10.90 -24.20
N ILE A 91 -2.73 -10.54 -23.14
CA ILE A 91 -4.12 -10.09 -23.30
C ILE A 91 -4.05 -8.66 -23.85
N LYS A 92 -4.23 -8.55 -25.17
CA LYS A 92 -4.59 -7.32 -25.87
C LYS A 92 -5.95 -6.81 -25.38
#